data_AF-A0A956R934-F1
#
_entry.id   AF-A0A956R934-F1
#
_cell.length_a   1.000
_cell.length_b   1.000
_cell.length_c   1.000
_cell.angle_alpha   90.00
_cell.angle_beta   90.00
_cell.angle_gamma   90.00
#
_symmetry.space_group_name_H-M   'P 1'
#
loop_
_entity.id
_entity.type
_entity.pdbx_description
1 polymer ?
#
loop_
_entity_poly.entity_id
_entity_poly.type
_entity_poly.pdbx_seq_one_letter_code
_entity_poly.pdbx_strand_id
1 'polypeptide(L)'
;MSARAQLRRYAGRVGPEHGPWIRARQLQRWLGAPEPGQPVAVLDRRGEVLGWGLPAERSSIAVRMLQWGPEAPPHDWLAQRLAQALAAREAQGWADQPTTGIRLVNSEGDGLPGLVVDRYDEQRVVQLTTASMVAHQAAIVDALRGASEGPVHVVRPEGPAALEGFVRSLAKEVGKRGSTAQLLTVAEGAEDRVEPVLRFLLSARSAFISGQPVHVDARALWPSEVPVVRPLEGKVALVTGAARGIGAATCELLAAEGAHVICLDRPEDDALASQVARTVGGSVLLADVSDPAAPKAIAAEIAEHHGGVDIVVHNAGVTRDKTLARMKPEQWDQALDINLAAVVRITEELTTGLLRDGGRVVLLSSVAGIAGNMGQTNYAASKSGIIGYTGKLAEALASQGITVNAVAPGFIETRLTAAIPVMIREVARRLANLGQGGLPQDVGEAITFLCTPGAAGITGRVLRVCGGALVGA
;
A
#
# COMPACT_ATOMS: atom_id res chain seq x y z
N MET A 1 6.90 50.79 10.26
CA MET A 1 7.93 49.87 9.72
C MET A 1 7.21 48.87 8.82
N SER A 2 7.56 48.75 7.53
CA SER A 2 6.90 47.81 6.62
C SER A 2 7.10 46.35 7.06
N ALA A 3 6.18 45.46 6.72
CA ALA A 3 6.32 44.02 7.04
C ALA A 3 7.63 43.44 6.51
N ARG A 4 8.08 43.89 5.32
CA ARG A 4 9.38 43.56 4.71
C ARG A 4 10.57 43.96 5.59
N ALA A 5 10.50 45.12 6.27
CA ALA A 5 11.54 45.58 7.19
C ALA A 5 11.54 44.81 8.52
N GLN A 6 10.36 44.41 9.02
CA GLN A 6 10.22 43.62 10.24
C GLN A 6 10.75 42.17 10.06
N LEU A 7 10.46 41.56 8.91
CA LEU A 7 10.97 40.22 8.54
C LEU A 7 12.50 40.19 8.42
N ARG A 8 13.09 41.18 7.74
CA ARG A 8 14.56 41.30 7.63
C ARG A 8 15.24 41.44 8.99
N ARG A 9 14.65 42.23 9.88
CA ARG A 9 15.19 42.42 11.24
C ARG A 9 15.05 41.17 12.11
N TYR A 10 14.01 40.36 11.90
CA TYR A 10 13.82 39.09 12.60
C TYR A 10 14.81 38.02 12.11
N ALA A 11 14.99 37.89 10.79
CA ALA A 11 15.94 36.97 10.18
C ALA A 11 17.40 37.24 10.63
N GLY A 12 17.77 38.52 10.83
CA GLY A 12 19.11 38.89 11.32
C GLY A 12 19.37 38.60 12.81
N ARG A 13 18.37 38.16 13.59
CA ARG A 13 18.50 37.88 15.04
C ARG A 13 18.57 36.39 15.39
N VAL A 14 18.23 35.52 14.44
CA VAL A 14 18.22 34.06 14.65
C VAL A 14 19.42 33.51 13.90
N GLY A 15 20.39 32.95 14.63
CA GLY A 15 21.63 32.42 14.05
C GLY A 15 21.39 31.26 13.07
N PRO A 16 22.42 30.89 12.27
CA PRO A 16 22.30 29.95 11.15
C PRO A 16 21.86 28.53 11.51
N GLU A 17 21.86 28.17 12.79
CA GLU A 17 21.67 26.79 13.25
C GLU A 17 20.21 26.45 13.54
N HIS A 18 19.34 27.46 13.61
CA HIS A 18 17.91 27.30 13.84
C HIS A 18 17.15 28.15 12.82
N GLY A 19 16.62 27.53 11.74
CA GLY A 19 15.80 28.26 10.78
C GLY A 19 14.63 28.99 11.48
N PRO A 20 14.27 30.22 11.07
CA PRO A 20 13.31 31.01 11.84
C PRO A 20 11.90 30.41 11.73
N TRP A 21 11.34 30.02 12.88
CA TRP A 21 9.91 29.74 13.00
C TRP A 21 9.19 31.02 13.40
N ILE A 22 8.45 31.63 12.47
CA ILE A 22 7.55 32.74 12.80
C ILE A 22 6.20 32.15 13.21
N ARG A 23 5.81 32.33 14.47
CA ARG A 23 4.50 31.87 14.95
C ARG A 23 3.38 32.63 14.21
N ALA A 24 2.31 31.94 13.80
CA ALA A 24 1.21 32.53 13.03
C ALA A 24 0.63 33.81 13.65
N ARG A 25 0.47 33.88 14.98
CA ARG A 25 0.00 35.08 15.69
C ARG A 25 0.95 36.28 15.54
N GLN A 26 2.24 36.03 15.37
CA GLN A 26 3.25 37.07 15.21
C GLN A 26 3.26 37.59 13.76
N LEU A 27 3.05 36.70 12.79
CA LEU A 27 2.86 37.05 11.38
C LEU A 27 1.57 37.86 11.17
N GLN A 28 0.46 37.47 11.80
CA GLN A 28 -0.83 38.20 11.79
C GLN A 28 -0.71 39.61 12.38
N ARG A 29 0.10 39.81 13.43
CA ARG A 29 0.38 41.16 13.97
C ARG A 29 1.18 42.03 13.00
N TRP A 30 2.01 41.44 12.14
CA TRP A 30 2.87 42.15 11.20
C TRP A 30 2.16 42.47 9.88
N LEU A 31 1.24 41.61 9.44
CA LEU A 31 0.57 41.68 8.15
C LEU A 31 -0.92 42.07 8.23
N GLY A 32 -1.51 42.12 9.42
CA GLY A 32 -2.97 42.17 9.59
C GLY A 32 -3.60 40.78 9.46
N ALA A 33 -4.87 40.63 9.85
CA ALA A 33 -5.64 39.43 9.55
C ALA A 33 -6.00 39.45 8.05
N PRO A 34 -5.64 38.43 7.25
CA PRO A 34 -6.08 38.39 5.86
C PRO A 34 -7.59 38.20 5.81
N GLU A 35 -8.27 38.96 4.94
CA GLU A 35 -9.66 38.70 4.57
C GLU A 35 -9.77 37.28 3.96
N PRO A 36 -10.81 36.50 4.27
CA PRO A 36 -11.04 35.19 3.67
C PRO A 36 -11.00 35.30 2.13
N GLY A 37 -10.19 34.48 1.47
CA GLY A 37 -10.06 34.48 0.02
C GLY A 37 -9.00 35.43 -0.57
N GLN A 38 -8.20 36.14 0.24
CA GLN A 38 -7.06 36.89 -0.28
C GLN A 38 -5.78 36.03 -0.40
N PRO A 39 -5.09 36.04 -1.56
CA PRO A 39 -3.87 35.25 -1.77
C PRO A 39 -2.67 35.81 -1.01
N VAL A 40 -1.91 34.93 -0.35
CA VAL A 40 -0.68 35.26 0.38
C VAL A 40 0.54 34.81 -0.44
N ALA A 41 1.49 35.72 -0.64
CA ALA A 41 2.73 35.46 -1.38
C ALA A 41 3.80 34.77 -0.50
N VAL A 42 4.47 33.78 -1.08
CA VAL A 42 5.71 33.20 -0.55
C VAL A 42 6.89 33.87 -1.23
N LEU A 43 7.87 34.36 -0.47
CA LEU A 43 9.00 35.13 -0.98
C LEU A 43 10.32 34.37 -0.79
N ASP A 44 11.25 34.56 -1.73
CA ASP A 44 12.63 34.08 -1.60
C ASP A 44 13.49 35.02 -0.71
N ARG A 45 14.77 34.67 -0.52
CA ARG A 45 15.72 35.46 0.28
C ARG A 45 16.06 36.84 -0.30
N ARG A 46 15.74 37.10 -1.58
CA ARG A 46 15.88 38.40 -2.27
C ARG A 46 14.58 39.22 -2.18
N GLY A 47 13.47 38.57 -1.84
CA GLY A 47 12.14 39.15 -1.73
C GLY A 47 11.34 39.03 -3.02
N GLU A 48 11.69 38.09 -3.88
CA GLU A 48 10.98 37.72 -5.11
C GLU A 48 9.83 36.76 -4.80
N VAL A 49 8.71 36.90 -5.50
CA VAL A 49 7.51 36.07 -5.28
C VAL A 49 7.66 34.71 -5.92
N LEU A 50 7.68 33.67 -5.09
CA LEU A 50 7.81 32.26 -5.46
C LEU A 50 6.46 31.55 -5.65
N GLY A 51 5.35 32.18 -5.25
CA GLY A 51 4.00 31.64 -5.41
C GLY A 51 2.98 32.29 -4.49
N TRP A 52 1.70 31.98 -4.71
CA TRP A 52 0.55 32.53 -3.96
C TRP A 52 -0.34 31.39 -3.42
N GLY A 53 -0.97 31.58 -2.25
CA GLY A 53 -1.91 30.60 -1.67
C GLY A 53 -3.05 31.25 -0.87
N LEU A 54 -4.22 30.60 -0.84
CA LEU A 54 -5.42 31.09 -0.13
C LEU A 54 -5.50 30.50 1.29
N PRO A 55 -5.65 31.31 2.36
CA PRO A 55 -5.88 30.80 3.70
C PRO A 55 -7.32 30.28 3.85
N ALA A 56 -7.49 29.06 4.38
CA ALA A 56 -8.77 28.62 4.95
C ALA A 56 -8.83 28.96 6.44
N GLU A 57 -10.02 29.25 6.97
CA GLU A 57 -10.30 29.85 8.29
C GLU A 57 -9.67 29.17 9.53
N ARG A 58 -9.07 27.98 9.38
CA ARG A 58 -8.45 27.22 10.49
C ARG A 58 -7.04 26.70 10.24
N SER A 59 -6.38 27.05 9.13
CA SER A 59 -5.02 26.56 8.85
C SER A 59 -3.95 27.36 9.57
N SER A 60 -3.17 26.70 10.44
CA SER A 60 -1.93 27.24 10.98
C SER A 60 -0.82 27.21 9.91
N ILE A 61 -0.60 28.33 9.23
CA ILE A 61 0.48 28.45 8.23
C ILE A 61 1.82 28.63 8.96
N ALA A 62 2.78 27.74 8.69
CA ALA A 62 4.20 27.91 9.02
C ALA A 62 5.01 27.98 7.71
N VAL A 63 5.74 29.07 7.48
CA VAL A 63 6.55 29.28 6.26
C VAL A 63 8.02 29.01 6.58
N ARG A 64 8.65 28.11 5.83
CA ARG A 64 10.10 27.84 5.88
C ARG A 64 10.77 28.41 4.62
N MET A 65 11.81 29.22 4.78
CA MET A 65 12.66 29.66 3.67
C MET A 65 13.76 28.62 3.44
N LEU A 66 13.85 28.06 2.24
CA LEU A 66 14.92 27.11 1.85
C LEU A 66 16.03 27.85 1.09
N GLN A 67 17.28 27.44 1.30
CA GLN A 67 18.46 27.99 0.64
C GLN A 67 19.13 26.89 -0.21
N TRP A 68 19.26 27.10 -1.51
CA TRP A 68 20.02 26.20 -2.42
C TRP A 68 21.48 26.68 -2.52
N GLY A 69 22.42 25.75 -2.43
CA GLY A 69 23.85 25.98 -2.65
C GLY A 69 24.24 25.92 -4.14
N PRO A 70 25.34 26.56 -4.55
CA PRO A 70 25.69 26.83 -5.95
C PRO A 70 26.27 25.65 -6.79
N GLU A 71 26.43 24.44 -6.24
CA GLU A 71 27.22 23.37 -6.90
C GLU A 71 26.48 22.05 -7.21
N ALA A 72 25.15 22.04 -7.34
CA ALA A 72 24.43 20.82 -7.77
C ALA A 72 24.32 20.78 -9.32
N PRO A 73 24.85 19.76 -10.03
CA PRO A 73 24.80 19.70 -11.49
C PRO A 73 23.39 19.32 -12.00
N PRO A 74 22.96 19.86 -13.15
CA PRO A 74 21.69 19.51 -13.78
C PRO A 74 21.81 18.15 -14.48
N HIS A 75 20.94 17.17 -14.16
CA HIS A 75 20.89 15.90 -14.88
C HIS A 75 20.13 16.05 -16.21
N ASP A 76 20.80 15.77 -17.33
CA ASP A 76 20.27 15.81 -18.70
C ASP A 76 19.00 14.95 -18.90
N TRP A 77 18.82 13.90 -18.09
CA TRP A 77 17.61 13.07 -18.06
C TRP A 77 16.37 13.85 -17.62
N LEU A 78 16.50 14.72 -16.61
CA LEU A 78 15.41 15.57 -16.14
C LEU A 78 15.08 16.64 -17.19
N ALA A 79 16.09 17.17 -17.88
CA ALA A 79 15.93 18.11 -18.97
C ALA A 79 15.20 17.49 -20.18
N GLN A 80 15.52 16.24 -20.55
CA GLN A 80 14.83 15.51 -21.62
C GLN A 80 13.37 15.21 -21.27
N ARG A 81 13.07 14.81 -20.03
CA ARG A 81 11.69 14.58 -19.57
C ARG A 81 10.88 15.87 -19.50
N LEU A 82 11.51 16.97 -19.07
CA LEU A 82 10.90 18.30 -19.15
C LEU A 82 10.58 18.68 -20.60
N ALA A 83 11.51 18.46 -21.53
CA ALA A 83 11.34 18.81 -22.95
C ALA A 83 10.19 18.02 -23.60
N GLN A 84 10.07 16.72 -23.32
CA GLN A 84 8.96 15.89 -23.81
C GLN A 84 7.60 16.32 -23.23
N ALA A 85 7.56 16.64 -21.93
CA ALA A 85 6.34 17.12 -21.26
C ALA A 85 5.91 18.51 -21.76
N LEU A 86 6.86 19.38 -22.09
CA LEU A 86 6.61 20.69 -22.70
C LEU A 86 6.09 20.57 -24.14
N ALA A 87 6.68 19.69 -24.95
CA ALA A 87 6.24 19.46 -26.34
C ALA A 87 4.82 18.87 -26.42
N ALA A 88 4.46 17.97 -25.51
CA ALA A 88 3.09 17.44 -25.41
C ALA A 88 2.07 18.53 -25.00
N ARG A 89 2.51 19.53 -24.21
CA ARG A 89 1.70 20.70 -23.82
C ARG A 89 1.44 21.66 -24.96
N GLU A 90 2.46 21.93 -25.78
CA GLU A 90 2.30 22.78 -26.96
C GLU A 90 1.33 22.16 -27.96
N ALA A 91 1.41 20.84 -28.17
CA ALA A 91 0.48 20.10 -29.03
C ALA A 91 -0.99 20.15 -28.54
N GLN A 92 -1.21 20.43 -27.25
CA GLN A 92 -2.53 20.55 -26.61
C GLN A 92 -2.98 22.01 -26.40
N GLY A 93 -2.22 22.99 -26.90
CA GLY A 93 -2.59 24.41 -26.83
C GLY A 93 -2.37 25.06 -25.46
N TRP A 94 -1.55 24.47 -24.60
CA TRP A 94 -1.30 24.94 -23.22
C TRP A 94 0.03 25.72 -23.10
N ALA A 95 0.45 26.46 -24.12
CA ALA A 95 1.75 27.13 -24.17
C ALA A 95 1.89 28.29 -23.14
N ASP A 96 0.81 29.00 -22.84
CA ASP A 96 0.86 30.27 -22.07
C ASP A 96 0.58 30.14 -20.56
N GLN A 97 0.51 28.91 -20.02
CA GLN A 97 0.35 28.70 -18.57
C GLN A 97 1.72 28.47 -17.90
N PRO A 98 2.01 29.03 -16.71
CA PRO A 98 3.29 28.79 -16.05
C PRO A 98 3.45 27.31 -15.69
N THR A 99 4.60 26.73 -16.05
CA THR A 99 4.97 25.37 -15.69
C THR A 99 5.39 25.30 -14.23
N THR A 100 4.58 24.61 -13.44
CA THR A 100 4.96 24.08 -12.13
C THR A 100 6.13 23.11 -12.30
N GLY A 101 7.27 23.40 -11.65
CA GLY A 101 8.27 22.36 -11.40
C GLY A 101 7.61 21.18 -10.69
N ILE A 102 8.08 19.97 -10.97
CA ILE A 102 7.55 18.73 -10.39
C ILE A 102 7.57 18.86 -8.85
N ARG A 103 6.37 19.02 -8.29
CA ARG A 103 6.02 18.76 -6.91
C ARG A 103 5.03 17.61 -6.99
N LEU A 104 5.30 16.50 -6.31
CA LEU A 104 4.27 15.48 -6.09
C LEU A 104 3.26 16.02 -5.08
N VAL A 105 2.28 16.76 -5.61
CA VAL A 105 0.94 17.04 -5.05
C VAL A 105 0.08 17.25 -6.31
N ASN A 106 -1.06 16.60 -6.53
CA ASN A 106 -2.40 17.02 -6.08
C ASN A 106 -3.44 16.20 -6.91
N SER A 107 -4.76 16.15 -6.68
CA SER A 107 -5.68 17.30 -6.70
C SER A 107 -7.16 16.92 -6.58
N GLU A 108 -7.92 17.86 -6.02
CA GLU A 108 -9.34 18.16 -6.32
C GLU A 108 -10.41 17.11 -5.95
N GLY A 109 -11.16 17.43 -4.88
CA GLY A 109 -12.25 16.64 -4.33
C GLY A 109 -11.89 16.13 -2.92
N ASP A 110 -12.18 16.94 -1.91
CA ASP A 110 -12.19 16.57 -0.48
C ASP A 110 -10.92 15.89 0.09
N GLY A 111 -9.84 16.69 0.17
CA GLY A 111 -8.73 16.65 1.14
C GLY A 111 -8.25 15.31 1.73
N LEU A 112 -7.01 14.91 1.39
CA LEU A 112 -6.20 13.99 2.19
C LEU A 112 -4.74 14.47 2.28
N PRO A 113 -4.16 14.68 3.48
CA PRO A 113 -2.76 15.07 3.63
C PRO A 113 -1.86 13.85 3.88
N GLY A 114 -0.68 13.82 3.25
CA GLY A 114 0.34 12.79 3.45
C GLY A 114 1.77 13.36 3.47
N LEU A 115 2.67 12.73 4.22
CA LEU A 115 4.11 13.07 4.27
C LEU A 115 4.91 12.03 3.49
N VAL A 116 5.70 12.50 2.50
CA VAL A 116 6.71 11.71 1.79
C VAL A 116 8.09 12.20 2.22
N VAL A 117 8.92 11.29 2.74
CA VAL A 117 10.34 11.56 3.02
C VAL A 117 11.16 10.80 2.00
N ASP A 118 11.90 11.53 1.17
CA ASP A 118 12.75 11.00 0.12
C ASP A 118 14.24 11.15 0.53
N ARG A 119 15.05 10.13 0.26
CA ARG A 119 16.50 10.12 0.48
C ARG A 119 17.22 9.81 -0.83
N TYR A 120 17.67 10.86 -1.51
CA TYR A 120 18.67 10.78 -2.59
C TYR A 120 20.08 11.00 -2.00
N ASP A 121 21.06 10.25 -2.51
CA ASP A 121 22.40 10.06 -1.92
C ASP A 121 23.32 11.31 -1.89
N GLU A 122 24.36 11.17 -1.06
CA GLU A 122 25.59 11.95 -0.81
C GLU A 122 25.43 13.35 -0.18
N GLN A 123 25.68 13.39 1.14
CA GLN A 123 25.92 14.57 2.00
C GLN A 123 24.74 15.42 2.50
N ARG A 124 23.48 14.98 2.50
CA ARG A 124 22.40 15.83 3.08
C ARG A 124 21.48 15.13 4.08
N VAL A 125 21.43 15.78 5.25
CA VAL A 125 20.57 15.51 6.40
C VAL A 125 19.11 15.37 5.98
N VAL A 126 18.48 14.30 6.47
CA VAL A 126 17.02 14.08 6.47
C VAL A 126 16.32 15.34 6.98
N GLN A 127 15.69 16.10 6.08
CA GLN A 127 14.87 17.24 6.48
C GLN A 127 13.45 16.74 6.77
N LEU A 128 13.22 16.29 8.01
CA LEU A 128 11.88 16.17 8.57
C LEU A 128 11.24 17.57 8.56
N THR A 129 10.43 17.85 7.54
CA THR A 129 9.52 18.99 7.60
C THR A 129 8.29 18.53 8.36
N THR A 130 8.26 18.83 9.65
CA THR A 130 7.02 18.89 10.44
C THR A 130 6.14 20.02 9.90
N ALA A 131 5.63 19.86 8.69
CA ALA A 131 4.39 20.49 8.30
C ALA A 131 3.33 19.89 9.23
N SER A 132 2.58 20.74 9.93
CA SER A 132 1.52 20.41 10.87
C SER A 132 0.93 19.02 10.67
N MET A 133 1.05 18.14 11.68
CA MET A 133 0.45 16.80 11.73
C MET A 133 -1.08 16.86 11.61
N VAL A 134 -1.57 17.12 10.41
CA VAL A 134 -2.97 17.03 10.01
C VAL A 134 -3.14 15.88 9.00
N ALA A 135 -2.05 15.27 8.54
CA ALA A 135 -2.02 14.10 7.67
C ALA A 135 -2.48 12.82 8.38
N HIS A 136 -3.48 12.14 7.81
CA HIS A 136 -3.95 10.85 8.30
C HIS A 136 -3.07 9.67 7.80
N GLN A 137 -2.10 9.86 6.91
CA GLN A 137 -1.22 8.78 6.41
C GLN A 137 0.20 9.29 6.11
N ALA A 138 1.23 8.46 6.29
CA ALA A 138 2.63 8.80 6.02
C ALA A 138 3.37 7.64 5.33
N ALA A 139 4.13 7.92 4.26
CA ALA A 139 4.97 6.93 3.57
C ALA A 139 6.41 7.45 3.48
N ILE A 140 7.38 6.67 3.96
CA ILE A 140 8.80 7.02 3.90
C ILE A 140 9.45 6.20 2.80
N VAL A 141 10.14 6.85 1.86
CA VAL A 141 10.72 6.20 0.68
C VAL A 141 12.25 6.13 0.82
N ASP A 142 12.82 4.94 0.63
CA ASP A 142 14.27 4.68 0.62
C ASP A 142 14.67 4.05 -0.72
N ALA A 143 15.51 4.74 -1.50
CA ALA A 143 16.04 4.27 -2.78
C ALA A 143 17.51 3.82 -2.60
N LEU A 144 17.82 2.56 -2.89
CA LEU A 144 19.16 1.99 -2.67
C LEU A 144 20.04 2.15 -3.94
N ARG A 145 21.26 2.69 -3.79
CA ARG A 145 22.33 2.63 -4.82
C ARG A 145 23.57 1.88 -4.30
N GLY A 146 24.25 1.17 -5.21
CA GLY A 146 25.44 0.35 -4.94
C GLY A 146 26.67 1.14 -4.46
N ALA A 147 27.55 0.46 -3.72
CA ALA A 147 28.67 1.03 -2.97
C ALA A 147 29.78 1.64 -3.84
N SER A 148 30.37 2.76 -3.38
CA SER A 148 31.69 3.24 -3.80
C SER A 148 32.67 3.27 -2.62
N GLU A 149 33.88 2.76 -2.87
CA GLU A 149 34.99 2.68 -1.92
C GLU A 149 35.64 4.06 -1.71
N GLY A 150 35.75 4.52 -0.46
CA GLY A 150 36.43 5.78 -0.13
C GLY A 150 36.64 5.99 1.38
N PRO A 151 37.73 6.66 1.81
CA PRO A 151 38.22 6.59 3.19
C PRO A 151 37.66 7.72 4.06
N VAL A 152 36.39 7.63 4.48
CA VAL A 152 35.86 8.47 5.57
C VAL A 152 34.85 7.68 6.41
N HIS A 153 35.22 7.37 7.66
CA HIS A 153 34.32 6.78 8.65
C HIS A 153 33.35 7.82 9.21
N VAL A 154 32.22 8.03 8.54
CA VAL A 154 30.99 8.56 9.15
C VAL A 154 30.18 7.35 9.61
N VAL A 155 29.71 7.33 10.87
CA VAL A 155 28.75 6.31 11.33
C VAL A 155 27.46 6.47 10.51
N ARG A 156 27.35 5.67 9.44
CA ARG A 156 26.13 5.53 8.63
C ARG A 156 25.07 4.88 9.53
N PRO A 157 23.78 5.26 9.49
CA PRO A 157 22.75 4.29 9.83
C PRO A 157 22.82 3.25 8.71
N GLU A 158 23.55 2.17 8.99
CA GLU A 158 23.80 1.09 8.03
C GLU A 158 22.48 0.32 7.78
N GLY A 159 21.83 0.62 6.64
CA GLY A 159 20.89 -0.26 5.97
C GLY A 159 19.37 -0.02 6.19
N PRO A 160 18.54 -0.61 5.30
CA PRO A 160 17.06 -0.57 5.37
C PRO A 160 16.45 -0.93 6.74
N ALA A 161 17.15 -1.75 7.53
CA ALA A 161 16.70 -2.21 8.84
C ALA A 161 16.55 -1.08 9.87
N ALA A 162 17.41 -0.07 9.84
CA ALA A 162 17.32 1.07 10.77
C ALA A 162 16.07 1.92 10.50
N LEU A 163 15.76 2.13 9.21
CA LEU A 163 14.55 2.84 8.78
C LEU A 163 13.29 2.06 9.12
N GLU A 164 13.33 0.74 9.00
CA GLU A 164 12.20 -0.10 9.39
C GLU A 164 11.89 0.05 10.89
N GLY A 165 12.92 0.02 11.75
CA GLY A 165 12.75 0.27 13.19
C GLY A 165 12.15 1.65 13.49
N PHE A 166 12.60 2.68 12.77
CA PHE A 166 12.05 4.04 12.87
C PHE A 166 10.58 4.09 12.45
N VAL A 167 10.23 3.59 11.26
CA VAL A 167 8.86 3.62 10.73
C VAL A 167 7.90 2.84 11.61
N ARG A 168 8.30 1.66 12.09
CA ARG A 168 7.46 0.86 13.01
C ARG A 168 7.21 1.58 14.33
N SER A 169 8.19 2.35 14.82
CA SER A 169 8.04 3.17 16.02
C SER A 169 7.14 4.38 15.76
N LEU A 170 7.36 5.09 14.65
CA LEU A 170 6.51 6.20 14.21
C LEU A 170 5.05 5.77 14.06
N ALA A 171 4.79 4.62 13.44
CA ALA A 171 3.45 4.03 13.30
C ALA A 171 2.74 3.86 14.65
N LYS A 172 3.46 3.51 15.72
CA LYS A 172 2.91 3.37 17.08
C LYS A 172 2.58 4.74 17.70
N GLU A 173 3.39 5.76 17.41
CA GLU A 173 3.17 7.12 17.92
C GLU A 173 1.97 7.80 17.25
N VAL A 174 1.85 7.66 15.93
CA VAL A 174 0.79 8.33 15.15
C VAL A 174 -0.52 7.54 15.09
N GLY A 175 -0.47 6.21 15.27
CA GLY A 175 -1.61 5.29 15.16
C GLY A 175 -2.80 5.63 16.06
N LYS A 176 -2.55 6.19 17.25
CA LYS A 176 -3.61 6.60 18.18
C LYS A 176 -4.56 7.66 17.61
N ARG A 177 -4.15 8.38 16.55
CA ARG A 177 -4.97 9.39 15.86
C ARG A 177 -5.55 8.88 14.54
N GLY A 178 -5.51 7.57 14.31
CA GLY A 178 -5.92 6.94 13.06
C GLY A 178 -4.87 7.05 11.95
N SER A 179 -3.67 7.59 12.24
CA SER A 179 -2.65 7.75 11.21
C SER A 179 -1.81 6.49 10.98
N THR A 180 -1.39 6.25 9.75
CA THR A 180 -0.54 5.11 9.41
C THR A 180 0.86 5.53 8.99
N ALA A 181 1.86 4.65 9.15
CA ALA A 181 3.20 4.87 8.60
C ALA A 181 3.72 3.61 7.88
N GLN A 182 4.33 3.76 6.71
CA GLN A 182 4.93 2.67 5.92
C GLN A 182 6.35 3.02 5.48
N LEU A 183 7.17 1.98 5.28
CA LEU A 183 8.50 2.08 4.69
C LEU A 183 8.41 1.53 3.28
N LEU A 184 8.61 2.37 2.27
CA LEU A 184 8.73 1.95 0.89
C LEU A 184 10.21 1.84 0.54
N THR A 185 10.70 0.66 0.22
CA THR A 185 12.05 0.50 -0.34
C THR A 185 11.97 0.23 -1.82
N VAL A 186 12.84 0.86 -2.61
CA VAL A 186 12.82 0.74 -4.06
C VAL A 186 14.13 0.09 -4.51
N ALA A 187 14.02 -1.03 -5.21
CA ALA A 187 15.16 -1.65 -5.85
C ALA A 187 15.65 -0.79 -7.01
N GLU A 188 16.95 -0.86 -7.30
CA GLU A 188 17.55 -0.18 -8.45
C GLU A 188 16.82 -0.56 -9.75
N GLY A 189 16.41 0.43 -10.54
CA GLY A 189 15.67 0.24 -11.78
C GLY A 189 14.17 0.02 -11.62
N ALA A 190 13.61 0.19 -10.42
CA ALA A 190 12.18 0.10 -10.15
C ALA A 190 11.54 1.45 -9.76
N GLU A 191 12.22 2.57 -9.99
CA GLU A 191 11.80 3.90 -9.58
C GLU A 191 10.52 4.38 -10.28
N ASP A 192 10.31 3.97 -11.52
CA ASP A 192 9.10 4.26 -12.30
C ASP A 192 7.85 3.53 -11.79
N ARG A 193 8.04 2.54 -10.90
CA ARG A 193 6.97 1.73 -10.31
C ARG A 193 6.45 2.27 -8.97
N VAL A 194 7.04 3.35 -8.47
CA VAL A 194 6.76 3.89 -7.13
C VAL A 194 5.41 4.60 -7.05
N GLU A 195 5.05 5.34 -8.09
CA GLU A 195 3.87 6.23 -8.06
C GLU A 195 2.56 5.48 -7.73
N PRO A 196 2.22 4.34 -8.36
CA PRO A 196 0.97 3.64 -8.06
C PRO A 196 0.94 3.08 -6.63
N VAL A 197 2.11 2.69 -6.10
CA VAL A 197 2.25 2.19 -4.72
C VAL A 197 2.02 3.32 -3.73
N LEU A 198 2.61 4.50 -3.96
CA LEU A 198 2.36 5.68 -3.14
C LEU A 198 0.91 6.11 -3.19
N ARG A 199 0.29 6.11 -4.38
CA ARG A 199 -1.14 6.43 -4.54
C ARG A 199 -2.03 5.54 -3.66
N PHE A 200 -1.76 4.23 -3.64
CA PHE A 200 -2.49 3.31 -2.77
C PHE A 200 -2.24 3.62 -1.28
N LEU A 201 -0.96 3.72 -0.88
CA LEU A 201 -0.58 3.95 0.52
C LEU A 201 -1.07 5.29 1.08
N LEU A 202 -1.22 6.31 0.24
CA LEU A 202 -1.71 7.65 0.58
C LEU A 202 -3.23 7.83 0.36
N SER A 203 -3.96 6.73 0.12
CA SER A 203 -5.41 6.73 -0.01
C SER A 203 -6.09 6.04 1.17
N ALA A 204 -7.38 6.33 1.39
CA ALA A 204 -8.18 5.64 2.40
C ALA A 204 -8.20 4.10 2.25
N ARG A 205 -7.87 3.58 1.06
CA ARG A 205 -7.81 2.14 0.75
C ARG A 205 -6.74 1.40 1.56
N SER A 206 -5.74 2.11 2.08
CA SER A 206 -4.67 1.55 2.92
C SER A 206 -4.94 1.70 4.44
N ALA A 207 -6.16 2.08 4.85
CA ALA A 207 -6.49 2.49 6.22
C ALA A 207 -6.02 1.53 7.32
N PHE A 208 -6.03 0.21 7.07
CA PHE A 208 -5.61 -0.80 8.04
C PHE A 208 -4.24 -1.42 7.78
N ILE A 209 -3.42 -0.80 6.92
CA ILE A 209 -2.01 -1.16 6.70
C ILE A 209 -1.17 -0.15 7.48
N SER A 210 -0.44 -0.59 8.51
CA SER A 210 0.38 0.32 9.32
C SER A 210 1.63 -0.37 9.85
N GLY A 211 2.74 0.35 9.85
CA GLY A 211 4.07 -0.12 10.24
C GLY A 211 4.63 -1.19 9.30
N GLN A 212 4.22 -1.22 8.03
CA GLN A 212 4.63 -2.26 7.09
C GLN A 212 5.77 -1.78 6.17
N PRO A 213 6.80 -2.62 5.95
CA PRO A 213 7.69 -2.46 4.82
C PRO A 213 6.98 -2.90 3.54
N VAL A 214 7.13 -2.11 2.49
CA VAL A 214 6.66 -2.38 1.13
C VAL A 214 7.87 -2.28 0.23
N HIS A 215 8.15 -3.35 -0.51
CA HIS A 215 9.32 -3.43 -1.37
C HIS A 215 8.87 -3.37 -2.83
N VAL A 216 9.37 -2.38 -3.56
CA VAL A 216 9.16 -2.21 -5.00
C VAL A 216 10.37 -2.75 -5.73
N ASP A 217 10.18 -3.70 -6.63
CA ASP A 217 11.24 -4.34 -7.40
C ASP A 217 10.95 -4.43 -8.90
N ALA A 218 11.99 -4.78 -9.65
CA ALA A 218 11.98 -4.84 -11.10
C ALA A 218 11.76 -6.26 -11.67
N ARG A 219 11.39 -7.25 -10.84
CA ARG A 219 11.42 -8.67 -11.24
C ARG A 219 10.36 -9.05 -12.26
N ALA A 220 9.13 -8.58 -12.07
CA ALA A 220 8.05 -8.82 -13.02
C ALA A 220 8.07 -7.77 -14.13
N LEU A 221 7.56 -8.15 -15.30
CA LEU A 221 7.37 -7.24 -16.44
C LEU A 221 6.48 -6.07 -16.02
N TRP A 222 6.92 -4.86 -16.35
CA TRP A 222 6.14 -3.65 -16.13
C TRP A 222 5.21 -3.42 -17.32
N PRO A 223 3.91 -3.16 -17.10
CA PRO A 223 2.99 -2.87 -18.19
C PRO A 223 3.35 -1.51 -18.84
N SER A 224 3.10 -1.38 -20.15
CA SER A 224 3.31 -0.12 -20.87
C SER A 224 2.37 0.99 -20.41
N GLU A 225 1.22 0.62 -19.85
CA GLU A 225 0.21 1.53 -19.32
C GLU A 225 -0.23 1.08 -17.92
N VAL A 226 -0.47 2.06 -17.04
CA VAL A 226 -1.03 1.85 -15.71
C VAL A 226 -2.30 2.68 -15.61
N PRO A 227 -3.46 2.12 -15.99
CA PRO A 227 -4.72 2.83 -15.89
C PRO A 227 -5.02 3.16 -14.43
N VAL A 228 -5.54 4.35 -14.20
CA VAL A 228 -5.91 4.84 -12.86
C VAL A 228 -7.37 4.54 -12.55
N VAL A 229 -8.23 4.66 -13.56
CA VAL A 229 -9.68 4.49 -13.43
C VAL A 229 -10.02 3.11 -13.96
N ARG A 230 -10.71 2.30 -13.14
CA ARG A 230 -11.06 0.91 -13.46
C ARG A 230 -9.86 0.12 -14.03
N PRO A 231 -8.75 0.00 -13.27
CA PRO A 231 -7.52 -0.66 -13.70
C PRO A 231 -7.67 -2.15 -14.04
N LEU A 232 -8.80 -2.77 -13.70
CA LEU A 232 -9.09 -4.17 -13.96
C LEU A 232 -10.13 -4.37 -15.08
N GLU A 233 -10.42 -3.33 -15.87
CA GLU A 233 -11.36 -3.45 -17.00
C GLU A 233 -10.96 -4.60 -17.94
N GLY A 234 -11.92 -5.48 -18.22
CA GLY A 234 -11.72 -6.63 -19.11
C GLY A 234 -10.91 -7.77 -18.50
N LYS A 235 -10.56 -7.70 -17.20
CA LYS A 235 -9.87 -8.78 -16.48
C LYS A 235 -10.85 -9.80 -15.93
N VAL A 236 -10.46 -11.07 -15.93
CA VAL A 236 -11.23 -12.16 -15.29
C VAL A 236 -10.56 -12.57 -13.98
N ALA A 237 -11.30 -12.55 -12.88
CA ALA A 237 -10.80 -12.84 -11.53
C ALA A 237 -11.50 -14.03 -10.89
N LEU A 238 -10.75 -15.05 -10.48
CA LEU A 238 -11.25 -16.12 -9.61
C LEU A 238 -11.03 -15.76 -8.14
N VAL A 239 -12.08 -15.81 -7.32
CA VAL A 239 -11.98 -15.61 -5.86
C VAL A 239 -12.56 -16.83 -5.15
N THR A 240 -11.74 -17.54 -4.36
CA THR A 240 -12.22 -18.68 -3.55
C THR A 240 -12.75 -18.24 -2.19
N GLY A 241 -13.76 -18.94 -1.67
CA GLY A 241 -14.43 -18.56 -0.42
C GLY A 241 -15.20 -17.25 -0.56
N ALA A 242 -15.84 -17.04 -1.72
CA ALA A 242 -16.47 -15.79 -2.13
C ALA A 242 -17.82 -15.50 -1.46
N ALA A 243 -18.46 -16.47 -0.82
CA ALA A 243 -19.83 -16.34 -0.34
C ALA A 243 -20.03 -15.29 0.77
N ARG A 244 -18.97 -14.92 1.49
CA ARG A 244 -19.06 -14.02 2.66
C ARG A 244 -17.72 -13.45 3.11
N GLY A 245 -17.78 -12.49 4.03
CA GLY A 245 -16.61 -11.97 4.74
C GLY A 245 -15.61 -11.32 3.79
N ILE A 246 -14.33 -11.65 3.95
CA ILE A 246 -13.23 -11.09 3.14
C ILE A 246 -13.43 -11.42 1.66
N GLY A 247 -13.79 -12.67 1.32
CA GLY A 247 -13.99 -13.08 -0.07
C GLY A 247 -15.08 -12.29 -0.79
N ALA A 248 -16.23 -12.07 -0.13
CA ALA A 248 -17.31 -11.26 -0.69
C ALA A 248 -16.87 -9.79 -0.89
N ALA A 249 -16.21 -9.19 0.11
CA ALA A 249 -15.70 -7.82 0.00
C ALA A 249 -14.64 -7.69 -1.12
N THR A 250 -13.78 -8.69 -1.30
CA THR A 250 -12.84 -8.75 -2.42
C THR A 250 -13.56 -8.83 -3.76
N CYS A 251 -14.62 -9.62 -3.89
CA CYS A 251 -15.41 -9.69 -5.13
C CYS A 251 -16.00 -8.32 -5.50
N GLU A 252 -16.60 -7.63 -4.52
CA GLU A 252 -17.18 -6.31 -4.71
C GLU A 252 -16.13 -5.28 -5.17
N LEU A 253 -14.96 -5.27 -4.53
CA LEU A 253 -13.88 -4.33 -4.86
C LEU A 253 -13.22 -4.61 -6.21
N LEU A 254 -12.97 -5.89 -6.55
CA LEU A 254 -12.42 -6.25 -7.87
C LEU A 254 -13.39 -5.87 -9.01
N ALA A 255 -14.69 -6.10 -8.81
CA ALA A 255 -15.71 -5.73 -9.80
C ALA A 255 -15.85 -4.20 -9.94
N ALA A 256 -15.76 -3.45 -8.83
CA ALA A 256 -15.76 -1.99 -8.86
C ALA A 256 -14.61 -1.43 -9.72
N GLU A 257 -13.47 -2.12 -9.77
CA GLU A 257 -12.32 -1.77 -10.60
C GLU A 257 -12.40 -2.33 -12.03
N GLY A 258 -13.49 -3.01 -12.41
CA GLY A 258 -13.77 -3.45 -13.78
C GLY A 258 -13.55 -4.93 -14.09
N ALA A 259 -13.19 -5.76 -13.10
CA ALA A 259 -13.01 -7.19 -13.32
C ALA A 259 -14.36 -7.93 -13.42
N HIS A 260 -14.42 -8.94 -14.30
CA HIS A 260 -15.42 -10.00 -14.22
C HIS A 260 -15.00 -10.99 -13.13
N VAL A 261 -15.79 -11.12 -12.07
CA VAL A 261 -15.44 -11.97 -10.92
C VAL A 261 -16.17 -13.31 -10.97
N ILE A 262 -15.40 -14.40 -10.93
CA ILE A 262 -15.87 -15.77 -10.70
C ILE A 262 -15.86 -16.02 -9.19
N CYS A 263 -17.04 -15.97 -8.59
CA CYS A 263 -17.27 -16.19 -7.17
C CYS A 263 -17.30 -17.69 -6.87
N LEU A 264 -16.17 -18.25 -6.43
CA LEU A 264 -16.06 -19.66 -6.07
C LEU A 264 -16.35 -19.88 -4.59
N ASP A 265 -17.30 -20.77 -4.30
CA ASP A 265 -17.49 -21.31 -2.95
C ASP A 265 -18.02 -22.74 -2.99
N ARG A 266 -18.25 -23.34 -1.83
CA ARG A 266 -18.72 -24.73 -1.73
C ARG A 266 -20.19 -24.84 -2.17
N PRO A 267 -20.63 -26.01 -2.66
CA PRO A 267 -22.03 -26.21 -3.06
C PRO A 267 -23.05 -25.86 -1.96
N GLU A 268 -22.74 -26.08 -0.68
CA GLU A 268 -23.62 -25.72 0.43
C GLU A 268 -23.78 -24.21 0.67
N ASP A 269 -22.87 -23.39 0.14
CA ASP A 269 -22.89 -21.93 0.25
C ASP A 269 -23.41 -21.26 -1.06
N ASP A 270 -23.99 -22.04 -2.00
CA ASP A 270 -24.50 -21.56 -3.29
C ASP A 270 -25.37 -20.31 -3.18
N ALA A 271 -26.41 -20.33 -2.35
CA ALA A 271 -27.32 -19.20 -2.22
C ALA A 271 -26.59 -17.87 -1.93
N LEU A 272 -25.54 -17.92 -1.10
CA LEU A 272 -24.72 -16.75 -0.75
C LEU A 272 -23.72 -16.41 -1.87
N ALA A 273 -23.02 -17.40 -2.44
CA ALA A 273 -22.07 -17.18 -3.53
C ALA A 273 -22.77 -16.62 -4.78
N SER A 274 -23.91 -17.19 -5.15
CA SER A 274 -24.79 -16.71 -6.22
C SER A 274 -25.35 -15.31 -5.93
N GLN A 275 -25.61 -14.96 -4.67
CA GLN A 275 -26.00 -13.59 -4.32
C GLN A 275 -24.85 -12.61 -4.56
N VAL A 276 -23.64 -12.93 -4.12
CA VAL A 276 -22.45 -12.09 -4.36
C VAL A 276 -22.21 -11.94 -5.86
N ALA A 277 -22.21 -13.04 -6.62
CA ALA A 277 -22.04 -13.03 -8.08
C ALA A 277 -23.05 -12.11 -8.76
N ARG A 278 -24.34 -12.18 -8.40
CA ARG A 278 -25.37 -11.26 -8.92
C ARG A 278 -25.11 -9.80 -8.57
N THR A 279 -24.72 -9.51 -7.33
CA THR A 279 -24.44 -8.14 -6.87
C THR A 279 -23.31 -7.50 -7.67
N VAL A 280 -22.27 -8.27 -7.98
CA VAL A 280 -21.08 -7.77 -8.67
C VAL A 280 -21.14 -7.92 -10.18
N GLY A 281 -22.23 -8.49 -10.73
CA GLY A 281 -22.34 -8.80 -12.16
C GLY A 281 -21.36 -9.89 -12.64
N GLY A 282 -20.92 -10.76 -11.74
CA GLY A 282 -20.00 -11.86 -11.99
C GLY A 282 -20.68 -13.21 -12.28
N SER A 283 -19.90 -14.29 -12.22
CA SER A 283 -20.38 -15.67 -12.32
C SER A 283 -20.15 -16.44 -11.02
N VAL A 284 -20.93 -17.48 -10.77
CA VAL A 284 -20.76 -18.38 -9.62
C VAL A 284 -20.10 -19.68 -10.08
N LEU A 285 -19.21 -20.24 -9.27
CA LEU A 285 -18.62 -21.57 -9.47
C LEU A 285 -18.70 -22.33 -8.15
N LEU A 286 -19.33 -23.50 -8.15
CA LEU A 286 -19.50 -24.30 -6.94
C LEU A 286 -18.52 -25.47 -6.92
N ALA A 287 -17.58 -25.43 -5.98
CA ALA A 287 -16.60 -26.50 -5.78
C ALA A 287 -16.10 -26.52 -4.34
N ASP A 288 -15.94 -27.71 -3.75
CA ASP A 288 -15.17 -27.86 -2.52
C ASP A 288 -13.69 -27.93 -2.87
N VAL A 289 -12.92 -26.91 -2.48
CA VAL A 289 -11.49 -26.82 -2.78
C VAL A 289 -10.66 -27.94 -2.14
N SER A 290 -11.19 -28.65 -1.14
CA SER A 290 -10.55 -29.85 -0.56
C SER A 290 -10.70 -31.09 -1.44
N ASP A 291 -11.65 -31.11 -2.38
CA ASP A 291 -11.83 -32.24 -3.30
C ASP A 291 -10.62 -32.35 -4.23
N PRO A 292 -9.95 -33.52 -4.32
CA PRO A 292 -8.87 -33.75 -5.26
C PRO A 292 -9.24 -33.50 -6.74
N ALA A 293 -10.53 -33.57 -7.09
CA ALA A 293 -11.03 -33.30 -8.44
C ALA A 293 -11.29 -31.80 -8.69
N ALA A 294 -11.35 -30.96 -7.64
CA ALA A 294 -11.68 -29.54 -7.77
C ALA A 294 -10.76 -28.75 -8.72
N PRO A 295 -9.42 -28.93 -8.73
CA PRO A 295 -8.55 -28.18 -9.65
C PRO A 295 -8.97 -28.34 -11.12
N LYS A 296 -9.21 -29.58 -11.55
CA LYS A 296 -9.59 -29.88 -12.94
C LYS A 296 -11.00 -29.38 -13.27
N ALA A 297 -11.94 -29.50 -12.33
CA ALA A 297 -13.29 -28.97 -12.51
C ALA A 297 -13.27 -27.44 -12.64
N ILE A 298 -12.55 -26.75 -11.76
CA ILE A 298 -12.37 -25.29 -11.80
C ILE A 298 -11.73 -24.85 -13.12
N ALA A 299 -10.67 -25.55 -13.55
CA ALA A 299 -9.97 -25.27 -14.80
C ALA A 299 -10.88 -25.45 -16.02
N ALA A 300 -11.68 -26.52 -16.06
CA ALA A 300 -12.63 -26.78 -17.15
C ALA A 300 -13.68 -25.67 -17.27
N GLU A 301 -14.32 -25.28 -16.16
CA GLU A 301 -15.30 -24.20 -16.11
C GLU A 301 -14.72 -22.85 -16.58
N ILE A 302 -13.50 -22.53 -16.12
CA ILE A 302 -12.78 -21.32 -16.55
C ILE A 302 -12.47 -21.36 -18.04
N ALA A 303 -11.99 -22.50 -18.55
CA ALA A 303 -11.65 -22.66 -19.95
C ALA A 303 -12.90 -22.50 -20.84
N GLU A 304 -14.01 -23.12 -20.47
CA GLU A 304 -15.26 -23.11 -21.22
C GLU A 304 -15.90 -21.72 -21.28
N HIS A 305 -16.00 -21.03 -20.14
CA HIS A 305 -16.77 -19.78 -20.05
C HIS A 305 -15.94 -18.51 -20.20
N HIS A 306 -14.65 -18.57 -19.90
CA HIS A 306 -13.79 -17.40 -19.84
C HIS A 306 -12.50 -17.53 -20.66
N GLY A 307 -12.15 -18.73 -21.13
CA GLY A 307 -10.91 -19.01 -21.86
C GLY A 307 -9.63 -18.80 -21.04
N GLY A 308 -9.73 -18.57 -19.73
CA GLY A 308 -8.61 -18.26 -18.84
C GLY A 308 -8.94 -17.21 -17.78
N VAL A 309 -7.97 -16.96 -16.89
CA VAL A 309 -8.05 -15.98 -15.79
C VAL A 309 -6.83 -15.07 -15.78
N ASP A 310 -7.05 -13.81 -15.38
CA ASP A 310 -5.98 -12.84 -15.14
C ASP A 310 -5.62 -12.77 -13.66
N ILE A 311 -6.59 -13.01 -12.77
CA ILE A 311 -6.46 -12.83 -11.33
C ILE A 311 -6.93 -14.09 -10.61
N VAL A 312 -6.16 -14.56 -9.62
CA VAL A 312 -6.53 -15.67 -8.74
C VAL A 312 -6.32 -15.26 -7.29
N VAL A 313 -7.41 -15.23 -6.50
CA VAL A 313 -7.38 -14.94 -5.07
C VAL A 313 -7.73 -16.19 -4.28
N HIS A 314 -6.73 -16.77 -3.62
CA HIS A 314 -6.89 -17.91 -2.73
C HIS A 314 -7.29 -17.46 -1.32
N ASN A 315 -8.57 -17.08 -1.17
CA ASN A 315 -9.13 -16.60 0.10
C ASN A 315 -9.78 -17.71 0.95
N ALA A 316 -10.26 -18.80 0.34
CA ALA A 316 -10.84 -19.92 1.07
C ALA A 316 -9.89 -20.42 2.18
N GLY A 317 -10.45 -20.66 3.36
CA GLY A 317 -9.69 -21.16 4.49
C GLY A 317 -10.55 -21.50 5.69
N VAL A 318 -10.02 -22.35 6.56
CA VAL A 318 -10.68 -22.82 7.79
C VAL A 318 -9.75 -22.76 8.99
N THR A 319 -10.34 -22.60 10.16
CA THR A 319 -9.68 -22.80 11.44
C THR A 319 -10.21 -24.06 12.13
N ARG A 320 -9.32 -24.80 12.79
CA ARG A 320 -9.64 -25.99 13.60
C ARG A 320 -8.83 -25.93 14.88
N ASP A 321 -9.20 -24.97 15.71
CA ASP A 321 -8.41 -24.57 16.86
C ASP A 321 -8.45 -25.65 17.96
N LYS A 322 -7.27 -26.16 18.31
CA LYS A 322 -7.07 -27.11 19.39
C LYS A 322 -5.61 -27.06 19.84
N THR A 323 -5.35 -27.22 21.14
CA THR A 323 -3.97 -27.44 21.59
C THR A 323 -3.43 -28.71 20.94
N LEU A 324 -2.15 -28.72 20.56
CA LEU A 324 -1.53 -29.86 19.86
C LEU A 324 -1.75 -31.18 20.61
N ALA A 325 -1.60 -31.18 21.93
CA ALA A 325 -1.82 -32.34 22.79
C ALA A 325 -3.26 -32.91 22.76
N ARG A 326 -4.23 -32.13 22.27
CA ARG A 326 -5.65 -32.53 22.19
C ARG A 326 -6.19 -32.53 20.76
N MET A 327 -5.33 -32.25 19.78
CA MET A 327 -5.71 -32.15 18.38
C MET A 327 -5.90 -33.54 17.80
N LYS A 328 -7.04 -33.76 17.14
CA LYS A 328 -7.25 -35.00 16.40
C LYS A 328 -6.54 -34.91 15.03
N PRO A 329 -6.05 -36.02 14.47
CA PRO A 329 -5.40 -36.04 13.16
C PRO A 329 -6.24 -35.37 12.06
N GLU A 330 -7.55 -35.61 12.04
CA GLU A 330 -8.42 -35.06 10.99
C GLU A 330 -8.54 -33.53 11.06
N GLN A 331 -8.39 -32.94 12.26
CA GLN A 331 -8.37 -31.49 12.44
C GLN A 331 -7.06 -30.87 11.96
N TRP A 332 -5.96 -31.61 12.09
CA TRP A 332 -4.66 -31.22 11.56
C TRP A 332 -4.69 -31.28 10.03
N ASP A 333 -5.08 -32.43 9.49
CA ASP A 333 -5.11 -32.70 8.04
C ASP A 333 -6.04 -31.74 7.31
N GLN A 334 -7.26 -31.53 7.81
CA GLN A 334 -8.22 -30.62 7.18
C GLN A 334 -7.71 -29.17 7.10
N ALA A 335 -6.99 -28.70 8.12
CA ALA A 335 -6.44 -27.35 8.11
C ALA A 335 -5.33 -27.19 7.08
N LEU A 336 -4.43 -28.17 6.94
CA LEU A 336 -3.37 -28.15 5.94
C LEU A 336 -3.91 -28.35 4.52
N ASP A 337 -4.86 -29.27 4.35
CA ASP A 337 -5.40 -29.59 3.04
C ASP A 337 -6.13 -28.39 2.42
N ILE A 338 -7.05 -27.76 3.17
CA ILE A 338 -7.80 -26.59 2.66
C ILE A 338 -6.91 -25.35 2.54
N ASN A 339 -6.12 -25.03 3.58
CA ASN A 339 -5.43 -23.73 3.62
C ASN A 339 -4.12 -23.70 2.82
N LEU A 340 -3.58 -24.85 2.42
CA LEU A 340 -2.28 -24.94 1.74
C LEU A 340 -2.33 -25.90 0.54
N ALA A 341 -2.69 -27.18 0.73
CA ALA A 341 -2.59 -28.15 -0.36
C ALA A 341 -3.55 -27.82 -1.52
N ALA A 342 -4.78 -27.43 -1.23
CA ALA A 342 -5.75 -26.97 -2.22
C ALA A 342 -5.27 -25.76 -3.01
N VAL A 343 -4.61 -24.81 -2.34
CA VAL A 343 -4.01 -23.63 -2.99
C VAL A 343 -2.96 -24.04 -4.01
N VAL A 344 -2.06 -24.96 -3.63
CA VAL A 344 -1.03 -25.49 -4.53
C VAL A 344 -1.66 -26.21 -5.72
N ARG A 345 -2.57 -27.17 -5.47
CA ARG A 345 -3.21 -27.98 -6.53
C ARG A 345 -3.96 -27.13 -7.55
N ILE A 346 -4.74 -26.15 -7.10
CA ILE A 346 -5.50 -25.24 -7.98
C ILE A 346 -4.53 -24.34 -8.76
N THR A 347 -3.52 -23.78 -8.10
CA THR A 347 -2.52 -22.93 -8.77
C THR A 347 -1.79 -23.70 -9.85
N GLU A 348 -1.30 -24.90 -9.55
CA GLU A 348 -0.59 -25.76 -10.51
C GLU A 348 -1.44 -26.02 -11.76
N GLU A 349 -2.70 -26.39 -11.59
CA GLU A 349 -3.62 -26.62 -12.71
C GLU A 349 -3.86 -25.34 -13.52
N LEU A 350 -4.09 -24.19 -12.88
CA LEU A 350 -4.30 -22.94 -13.61
C LEU A 350 -3.05 -22.48 -14.37
N THR A 351 -1.85 -22.78 -13.85
CA THR A 351 -0.59 -22.44 -14.52
C THR A 351 -0.29 -23.27 -15.77
N THR A 352 -1.09 -24.29 -16.11
CA THR A 352 -0.94 -25.04 -17.37
C THR A 352 -1.51 -24.31 -18.59
N GLY A 353 -1.53 -22.97 -18.56
CA GLY A 353 -1.94 -22.11 -19.67
C GLY A 353 -3.28 -21.38 -19.49
N LEU A 354 -3.98 -21.56 -18.37
CA LEU A 354 -5.22 -20.82 -18.08
C LEU A 354 -4.97 -19.50 -17.36
N LEU A 355 -3.94 -19.43 -16.51
CA LEU A 355 -3.45 -18.18 -15.95
C LEU A 355 -2.69 -17.42 -17.05
N ARG A 356 -3.24 -16.26 -17.43
CA ARG A 356 -2.70 -15.43 -18.51
C ARG A 356 -1.39 -14.77 -18.11
N ASP A 357 -0.54 -14.53 -19.10
CA ASP A 357 0.65 -13.68 -18.94
C ASP A 357 0.26 -12.32 -18.38
N GLY A 358 1.12 -11.77 -17.51
CA GLY A 358 0.81 -10.57 -16.77
C GLY A 358 -0.27 -10.76 -15.70
N GLY A 359 -0.58 -12.00 -15.31
CA GLY A 359 -1.57 -12.33 -14.29
C GLY A 359 -1.17 -11.95 -12.85
N ARG A 360 -2.10 -12.15 -11.91
CA ARG A 360 -1.96 -11.78 -10.51
C ARG A 360 -2.47 -12.91 -9.61
N VAL A 361 -1.62 -13.39 -8.71
CA VAL A 361 -2.00 -14.39 -7.71
C VAL A 361 -1.86 -13.77 -6.32
N VAL A 362 -2.97 -13.73 -5.57
CA VAL A 362 -2.98 -13.24 -4.20
C VAL A 362 -3.41 -14.34 -3.24
N LEU A 363 -2.51 -14.68 -2.31
CA LEU A 363 -2.70 -15.75 -1.34
C LEU A 363 -3.07 -15.19 0.04
N LEU A 364 -3.91 -15.87 0.79
CA LEU A 364 -4.25 -15.46 2.16
C LEU A 364 -3.40 -16.21 3.19
N SER A 365 -2.43 -15.52 3.77
CA SER A 365 -1.69 -15.93 4.97
C SER A 365 -2.43 -15.44 6.24
N SER A 366 -1.71 -15.19 7.34
CA SER A 366 -2.24 -14.64 8.59
C SER A 366 -1.11 -14.16 9.50
N VAL A 367 -1.39 -13.19 10.38
CA VAL A 367 -0.47 -12.88 11.50
C VAL A 367 -0.17 -14.12 12.36
N ALA A 368 -1.11 -15.08 12.49
CA ALA A 368 -0.84 -16.35 13.15
C ALA A 368 0.17 -17.24 12.41
N GLY A 369 0.28 -17.11 11.08
CA GLY A 369 1.32 -17.77 10.28
C GLY A 369 2.69 -17.11 10.41
N ILE A 370 2.77 -15.89 10.95
CA ILE A 370 4.03 -15.17 11.18
C ILE A 370 4.52 -15.40 12.62
N ALA A 371 3.63 -15.21 13.59
CA ALA A 371 4.01 -15.20 15.01
C ALA A 371 3.58 -16.44 15.79
N GLY A 372 2.82 -17.34 15.16
CA GLY A 372 2.10 -18.41 15.86
C GLY A 372 0.89 -17.89 16.64
N ASN A 373 0.07 -18.83 17.12
CA ASN A 373 -1.02 -18.54 18.05
C ASN A 373 -1.38 -19.79 18.85
N MET A 374 -1.78 -19.61 20.11
CA MET A 374 -2.12 -20.73 20.99
C MET A 374 -3.33 -21.49 20.44
N GLY A 375 -3.22 -22.82 20.35
CA GLY A 375 -4.27 -23.67 19.82
C GLY A 375 -4.36 -23.69 18.29
N GLN A 376 -3.42 -23.06 17.58
CA GLN A 376 -3.44 -22.94 16.12
C GLN A 376 -2.19 -23.52 15.47
N THR A 377 -1.62 -24.61 16.00
CA THR A 377 -0.40 -25.21 15.44
C THR A 377 -0.59 -25.69 13.98
N ASN A 378 -1.74 -26.26 13.67
CA ASN A 378 -2.12 -26.65 12.30
C ASN A 378 -2.34 -25.43 11.39
N TYR A 379 -3.12 -24.45 11.86
CA TYR A 379 -3.45 -23.24 11.11
C TYR A 379 -2.21 -22.37 10.83
N ALA A 380 -1.40 -22.10 11.87
CA ALA A 380 -0.14 -21.39 11.74
C ALA A 380 0.79 -22.09 10.75
N ALA A 381 0.98 -23.41 10.85
CA ALA A 381 1.78 -24.17 9.90
C ALA A 381 1.29 -23.99 8.45
N SER A 382 -0.03 -24.08 8.21
CA SER A 382 -0.59 -23.86 6.87
C SER A 382 -0.35 -22.44 6.34
N LYS A 383 -0.54 -21.41 7.18
CA LYS A 383 -0.40 -20.00 6.79
C LYS A 383 1.06 -19.55 6.68
N SER A 384 1.99 -20.16 7.42
CA SER A 384 3.44 -20.04 7.19
C SER A 384 3.84 -20.72 5.87
N GLY A 385 3.24 -21.86 5.54
CA GLY A 385 3.45 -22.54 4.26
C GLY A 385 3.08 -21.65 3.07
N ILE A 386 1.98 -20.90 3.17
CA ILE A 386 1.60 -19.89 2.18
C ILE A 386 2.68 -18.81 1.99
N ILE A 387 3.34 -18.36 3.05
CA ILE A 387 4.43 -17.37 2.95
C ILE A 387 5.59 -17.94 2.13
N GLY A 388 6.02 -19.17 2.44
CA GLY A 388 7.07 -19.85 1.68
C GLY A 388 6.69 -20.09 0.21
N TYR A 389 5.46 -20.53 -0.02
CA TYR A 389 4.93 -20.76 -1.37
C TYR A 389 4.86 -19.49 -2.20
N THR A 390 4.47 -18.36 -1.60
CA THR A 390 4.40 -17.04 -2.25
C THR A 390 5.73 -16.67 -2.90
N GLY A 391 6.84 -16.77 -2.15
CA GLY A 391 8.16 -16.41 -2.65
C GLY A 391 8.61 -17.34 -3.79
N LYS A 392 8.39 -18.65 -3.66
CA LYS A 392 8.78 -19.63 -4.68
C LYS A 392 7.96 -19.56 -5.95
N LEU A 393 6.65 -19.37 -5.84
CA LEU A 393 5.81 -19.22 -7.01
C LEU A 393 6.08 -17.90 -7.73
N ALA A 394 6.36 -16.81 -7.00
CA ALA A 394 6.76 -15.53 -7.60
C ALA A 394 8.03 -15.66 -8.45
N GLU A 395 9.04 -16.40 -7.99
CA GLU A 395 10.26 -16.70 -8.77
C GLU A 395 9.93 -17.50 -10.03
N ALA A 396 9.07 -18.52 -9.91
CA ALA A 396 8.75 -19.43 -11.01
C ALA A 396 7.95 -18.76 -12.14
N LEU A 397 7.06 -17.82 -11.82
CA LEU A 397 6.15 -17.19 -12.79
C LEU A 397 6.60 -15.79 -13.25
N ALA A 398 7.75 -15.30 -12.76
CA ALA A 398 8.24 -13.95 -13.06
C ALA A 398 8.45 -13.71 -14.58
N SER A 399 8.92 -14.72 -15.31
CA SER A 399 9.18 -14.63 -16.76
C SER A 399 7.91 -14.42 -17.59
N GLN A 400 6.76 -14.82 -17.08
CA GLN A 400 5.44 -14.60 -17.67
C GLN A 400 4.84 -13.24 -17.26
N GLY A 401 5.58 -12.43 -16.50
CA GLY A 401 5.08 -11.16 -15.95
C GLY A 401 4.01 -11.33 -14.88
N ILE A 402 3.81 -12.54 -14.36
CA ILE A 402 2.85 -12.83 -13.30
C ILE A 402 3.44 -12.40 -11.95
N THR A 403 2.66 -11.71 -11.13
CA THR A 403 3.04 -11.44 -9.74
C THR A 403 2.31 -12.35 -8.77
N VAL A 404 3.01 -12.76 -7.71
CA VAL A 404 2.43 -13.59 -6.64
C VAL A 404 2.72 -12.91 -5.32
N ASN A 405 1.68 -12.58 -4.56
CA ASN A 405 1.82 -11.95 -3.25
C ASN A 405 0.90 -12.61 -2.24
N ALA A 406 1.19 -12.43 -0.95
CA ALA A 406 0.28 -12.82 0.11
C ALA A 406 -0.18 -11.62 0.92
N VAL A 407 -1.42 -11.68 1.38
CA VAL A 407 -1.94 -10.79 2.42
C VAL A 407 -2.02 -11.57 3.72
N ALA A 408 -1.54 -10.98 4.82
CA ALA A 408 -1.58 -11.56 6.15
C ALA A 408 -2.48 -10.72 7.08
N PRO A 409 -3.79 -11.01 7.13
CA PRO A 409 -4.71 -10.27 7.98
C PRO A 409 -4.37 -10.42 9.47
N GLY A 410 -4.57 -9.33 10.22
CA GLY A 410 -4.58 -9.32 11.67
C GLY A 410 -5.97 -9.65 12.23
N PHE A 411 -6.39 -8.93 13.28
CA PHE A 411 -7.75 -9.04 13.80
C PHE A 411 -8.72 -8.29 12.89
N ILE A 412 -9.60 -9.03 12.20
CA ILE A 412 -10.63 -8.49 11.30
C ILE A 412 -12.01 -8.85 11.86
N GLU A 413 -12.91 -7.88 11.90
CA GLU A 413 -14.29 -8.04 12.34
C GLU A 413 -15.06 -8.91 11.33
N THR A 414 -15.26 -10.18 11.68
CA THR A 414 -15.92 -11.18 10.84
C THR A 414 -16.78 -12.09 11.71
N ARG A 415 -17.58 -12.95 11.08
CA ARG A 415 -18.29 -14.01 11.80
C ARG A 415 -17.33 -14.94 12.56
N LEU A 416 -16.11 -15.16 12.06
CA LEU A 416 -15.10 -16.00 12.72
C LEU A 416 -14.62 -15.35 14.03
N THR A 417 -14.29 -14.06 14.01
CA THR A 417 -13.85 -13.35 15.22
C THR A 417 -14.99 -13.08 16.18
N ALA A 418 -16.23 -12.96 15.70
CA ALA A 418 -17.42 -12.86 16.54
C ALA A 418 -17.65 -14.07 17.46
N ALA A 419 -17.13 -15.26 17.09
CA ALA A 419 -17.20 -16.47 17.93
C ALA A 419 -16.19 -16.47 19.09
N ILE A 420 -15.21 -15.56 19.11
CA ILE A 420 -14.21 -15.44 20.18
C ILE A 420 -14.88 -14.88 21.44
N PRO A 421 -14.59 -15.42 22.65
CA PRO A 421 -15.10 -14.88 23.90
C PRO A 421 -14.86 -13.38 24.05
N VAL A 422 -15.88 -12.62 24.47
CA VAL A 422 -15.92 -11.15 24.43
C VAL A 422 -14.67 -10.50 25.00
N MET A 423 -14.22 -10.91 26.19
CA MET A 423 -13.04 -10.32 26.83
C MET A 423 -11.76 -10.52 26.01
N ILE A 424 -11.54 -11.73 25.48
CA ILE A 424 -10.37 -12.04 24.65
C ILE A 424 -10.45 -11.26 23.34
N ARG A 425 -11.64 -11.20 22.75
CA ARG A 425 -11.92 -10.48 21.51
C ARG A 425 -11.62 -8.99 21.65
N GLU A 426 -12.09 -8.35 22.72
CA GLU A 426 -11.87 -6.92 22.98
C GLU A 426 -10.40 -6.57 23.21
N VAL A 427 -9.66 -7.44 23.90
CA VAL A 427 -8.21 -7.27 24.07
C VAL A 427 -7.52 -7.41 22.73
N ALA A 428 -7.76 -8.49 21.99
CA ALA A 428 -7.15 -8.73 20.68
C ALA A 428 -7.44 -7.58 19.69
N ARG A 429 -8.68 -7.08 19.67
CA ARG A 429 -9.13 -5.94 18.87
C ARG A 429 -8.32 -4.67 19.13
N ARG A 430 -7.83 -4.46 20.36
CA ARG A 430 -7.08 -3.25 20.76
C ARG A 430 -5.56 -3.40 20.68
N LEU A 431 -5.03 -4.60 20.46
CA LEU A 431 -3.60 -4.88 20.37
C LEU A 431 -2.99 -4.54 19.00
N ALA A 432 -3.33 -3.36 18.48
CA ALA A 432 -2.80 -2.79 17.24
C ALA A 432 -2.56 -1.28 17.41
N ASN A 433 -1.67 -0.70 16.61
CA ASN A 433 -1.37 0.74 16.66
C ASN A 433 -2.63 1.61 16.52
N LEU A 434 -3.58 1.17 15.69
CA LEU A 434 -4.85 1.86 15.43
C LEU A 434 -5.91 1.65 16.52
N GLY A 435 -5.66 0.77 17.51
CA GLY A 435 -6.55 0.56 18.65
C GLY A 435 -7.91 -0.06 18.33
N GLN A 436 -8.08 -0.61 17.12
CA GLN A 436 -9.33 -1.21 16.64
C GLN A 436 -9.07 -2.44 15.75
N GLY A 437 -10.12 -3.23 15.52
CA GLY A 437 -10.13 -4.31 14.54
C GLY A 437 -10.37 -3.77 13.13
N GLY A 438 -9.83 -4.45 12.13
CA GLY A 438 -10.06 -4.09 10.73
C GLY A 438 -11.39 -4.63 10.21
N LEU A 439 -11.77 -4.20 9.02
CA LEU A 439 -12.94 -4.67 8.29
C LEU A 439 -12.53 -5.60 7.14
N PRO A 440 -13.45 -6.47 6.66
CA PRO A 440 -13.21 -7.25 5.45
C PRO A 440 -12.76 -6.40 4.26
N GLN A 441 -13.29 -5.20 4.13
CA GLN A 441 -12.95 -4.23 3.10
C GLN A 441 -11.47 -3.83 3.15
N ASP A 442 -10.87 -3.68 4.34
CA ASP A 442 -9.45 -3.31 4.44
C ASP A 442 -8.53 -4.38 3.82
N VAL A 443 -8.89 -5.65 4.02
CA VAL A 443 -8.18 -6.78 3.41
C VAL A 443 -8.47 -6.84 1.91
N GLY A 444 -9.73 -6.64 1.53
CA GLY A 444 -10.15 -6.61 0.14
C GLY A 444 -9.46 -5.52 -0.68
N GLU A 445 -9.23 -4.33 -0.10
CA GLU A 445 -8.54 -3.21 -0.76
C GLU A 445 -7.07 -3.52 -1.02
N ALA A 446 -6.39 -4.14 -0.04
CA ALA A 446 -5.02 -4.60 -0.21
C ALA A 446 -4.91 -5.67 -1.30
N ILE A 447 -5.83 -6.64 -1.33
CA ILE A 447 -5.89 -7.66 -2.38
C ILE A 447 -6.13 -7.01 -3.74
N THR A 448 -7.12 -6.12 -3.83
CA THR A 448 -7.51 -5.44 -5.08
C THR A 448 -6.36 -4.62 -5.64
N PHE A 449 -5.66 -3.85 -4.81
CA PHE A 449 -4.46 -3.12 -5.21
C PHE A 449 -3.38 -4.06 -5.78
N LEU A 450 -3.08 -5.17 -5.09
CA LEU A 450 -2.10 -6.16 -5.55
C LEU A 450 -2.50 -6.82 -6.88
N CYS A 451 -3.78 -6.79 -7.24
CA CYS A 451 -4.30 -7.28 -8.52
C CYS A 451 -4.22 -6.23 -9.66
N THR A 452 -3.89 -4.96 -9.37
CA THR A 452 -3.82 -3.92 -10.40
C THR A 452 -2.51 -3.99 -11.22
N PRO A 453 -2.49 -3.41 -12.45
CA PRO A 453 -1.27 -3.18 -13.20
C PRO A 453 -0.23 -2.36 -12.41
N GLY A 454 -0.67 -1.38 -11.62
CA GLY A 454 0.19 -0.52 -10.81
C GLY A 454 0.96 -1.24 -9.69
N ALA A 455 0.51 -2.43 -9.28
CA ALA A 455 1.22 -3.27 -8.32
C ALA A 455 2.23 -4.25 -8.96
N ALA A 456 2.51 -4.15 -10.27
CA ALA A 456 3.48 -5.04 -10.94
C ALA A 456 4.91 -4.93 -10.37
N GLY A 457 5.23 -3.86 -9.64
CA GLY A 457 6.49 -3.71 -8.90
C GLY A 457 6.52 -4.49 -7.58
N ILE A 458 5.44 -5.18 -7.19
CA ILE A 458 5.35 -5.92 -5.94
C ILE A 458 5.13 -7.40 -6.28
N THR A 459 6.11 -8.25 -6.00
CA THR A 459 5.99 -9.70 -6.18
C THR A 459 6.79 -10.46 -5.11
N GLY A 460 6.37 -11.66 -4.76
CA GLY A 460 6.97 -12.48 -3.70
C GLY A 460 6.90 -11.85 -2.32
N ARG A 461 5.97 -10.91 -2.07
CA ARG A 461 5.86 -10.17 -0.81
C ARG A 461 4.68 -10.64 0.03
N VAL A 462 4.80 -10.44 1.34
CA VAL A 462 3.72 -10.65 2.31
C VAL A 462 3.36 -9.31 2.94
N LEU A 463 2.14 -8.84 2.69
CA LEU A 463 1.64 -7.58 3.23
C LEU A 463 0.70 -7.84 4.41
N ARG A 464 1.03 -7.33 5.60
CA ARG A 464 0.11 -7.45 6.74
C ARG A 464 -0.94 -6.34 6.71
N VAL A 465 -2.21 -6.73 6.70
CA VAL A 465 -3.35 -5.83 6.89
C VAL A 465 -3.82 -6.02 8.33
N CYS A 466 -3.23 -5.26 9.25
CA CYS A 466 -3.32 -5.56 10.68
C CYS A 466 -3.34 -4.33 11.60
N GLY A 467 -3.43 -3.12 11.05
CA GLY A 467 -3.45 -1.88 11.83
C GLY A 467 -2.20 -1.66 12.69
N GLY A 468 -1.08 -2.32 12.36
CA GLY A 468 0.12 -2.33 13.19
C GLY A 468 -0.01 -3.22 14.42
N ALA A 469 -0.57 -4.43 14.28
CA ALA A 469 -0.68 -5.40 15.36
C ALA A 469 0.68 -5.64 16.05
N LEU A 470 0.68 -5.65 17.39
CA LEU A 470 1.90 -5.79 18.20
C LEU A 470 2.59 -7.15 18.02
N VAL A 471 1.83 -8.17 17.65
CA VAL A 471 2.29 -9.53 17.42
C VAL A 471 3.01 -9.61 16.05
N GLY A 472 4.17 -10.28 15.99
CA GLY A 472 5.00 -10.43 14.79
C GLY A 472 6.27 -11.23 15.04
N ALA A 473 7.07 -11.43 13.99
CA ALA A 473 8.39 -12.07 13.99
C ALA A 473 9.35 -11.27 13.12
#